data_AF-A0A1F4Y9Y3-F1
#
_entry.id   AF-A0A1F4Y9Y3-F1
#
_cell.length_a   1.000
_cell.length_b   1.000
_cell.length_c   1.000
_cell.angle_alpha   90.00
_cell.angle_beta   90.00
_cell.angle_gamma   90.00
#
_symmetry.space_group_name_H-M   'P 1'
#
loop_
_entity.id
_entity.type
_entity.pdbx_description
1 polymer ?
#
loop_
_entity_poly.entity_id
_entity_poly.type
_entity_poly.pdbx_seq_one_letter_code
_entity_poly.pdbx_strand_id
1 'polypeptide(L)'
;MVRLAHHNMKKFLGQILAELAEKEEQASPDLISLINSRIKPPVPVTAEDIFIRAMYLISDKVNSYGGCFPQAEHPLLAQLIIDSPVLIGHNKEKLPVARNFKAELVYRDNAPWIKVWFYWLKNSEGGSSLKENIDHGIYKEGSLGFSFEFPECSICSQDIRKCEHIPFRSYLDQSGQEKQAHFNYRKIVRVLETSLVYRGAIPDTSFSTNLGFYQKSLSDIDEDKKVLVEVLGEYKKQIVNGKKEKVDWKKLALDLERVRQILEESQKLQKFSEEILAEYKNEIKKMARAISSLKQDRSYLNFTERLLNSKILSFEDLLGLKKQLKQEFDSVFQFERRSKIILTDFPVDQKVNDFKTS
;
A
#
# COMPACT_ATOMS: atom_id res chain seq x y z
N MET A 1 -7.21 11.41 49.43
CA MET A 1 -6.41 10.81 48.34
C MET A 1 -7.23 10.11 47.26
N VAL A 2 -8.30 9.37 47.56
CA VAL A 2 -9.09 8.61 46.55
C VAL A 2 -9.88 9.49 45.56
N ARG A 3 -10.34 10.70 45.96
CA ARG A 3 -11.10 11.61 45.08
C ARG A 3 -10.27 12.31 43.99
N LEU A 4 -8.97 12.57 44.22
CA LEU A 4 -8.09 13.18 43.21
C LEU A 4 -7.73 12.21 42.07
N ALA A 5 -7.57 10.91 42.39
CA ALA A 5 -7.32 9.87 41.40
C ALA A 5 -8.53 9.69 40.45
N HIS A 6 -9.74 9.79 40.97
CA HIS A 6 -10.98 9.62 40.18
C HIS A 6 -11.24 10.78 39.21
N HIS A 7 -10.79 11.99 39.54
CA HIS A 7 -10.92 13.18 38.68
C HIS A 7 -9.89 13.18 37.54
N ASN A 8 -8.64 12.78 37.83
CA ASN A 8 -7.59 12.64 36.82
C ASN A 8 -7.88 11.51 35.82
N MET A 9 -8.49 10.42 36.26
CA MET A 9 -8.85 9.30 35.38
C MET A 9 -9.98 9.66 34.40
N LYS A 10 -10.98 10.47 34.82
CA LYS A 10 -12.02 10.98 33.92
C LYS A 10 -11.49 11.98 32.89
N LYS A 11 -10.51 12.81 33.27
CA LYS A 11 -9.85 13.75 32.35
C LYS A 11 -8.97 13.02 31.33
N PHE A 12 -8.24 11.99 31.78
CA PHE A 12 -7.45 11.11 30.93
C PHE A 12 -8.33 10.29 29.97
N LEU A 13 -9.44 9.72 30.45
CA LEU A 13 -10.42 9.04 29.60
C LEU A 13 -11.12 9.99 28.62
N GLY A 14 -11.42 11.23 29.03
CA GLY A 14 -11.97 12.25 28.12
C GLY A 14 -10.98 12.70 27.05
N GLN A 15 -9.69 12.78 27.37
CA GLN A 15 -8.61 13.07 26.41
C GLN A 15 -8.37 11.90 25.46
N ILE A 16 -8.40 10.66 25.96
CA ILE A 16 -8.34 9.44 25.13
C ILE A 16 -9.57 9.35 24.22
N LEU A 17 -10.78 9.66 24.71
CA LEU A 17 -11.99 9.66 23.90
C LEU A 17 -11.98 10.78 22.85
N ALA A 18 -11.39 11.94 23.14
CA ALA A 18 -11.19 13.02 22.18
C ALA A 18 -10.12 12.65 21.13
N GLU A 19 -8.98 12.07 21.53
CA GLU A 19 -7.95 11.55 20.60
C GLU A 19 -8.44 10.36 19.76
N LEU A 20 -9.38 9.56 20.30
CA LEU A 20 -10.05 8.48 19.56
C LEU A 20 -11.14 9.01 18.61
N ALA A 21 -11.79 10.13 18.94
CA ALA A 21 -12.77 10.80 18.09
C ALA A 21 -12.11 11.66 16.99
N GLU A 22 -10.90 12.16 17.22
CA GLU A 22 -10.09 12.96 16.28
C GLU A 22 -8.99 12.17 15.58
N LYS A 23 -9.09 10.84 15.50
CA LYS A 23 -8.38 10.12 14.42
C LYS A 23 -9.12 10.38 13.11
N GLU A 24 -9.07 11.63 12.64
CA GLU A 24 -9.13 11.86 11.21
C GLU A 24 -8.08 10.94 10.59
N GLU A 25 -8.53 10.09 9.69
CA GLU A 25 -7.73 9.12 8.97
C GLU A 25 -6.75 9.90 8.07
N GLN A 26 -5.69 10.45 8.67
CA GLN A 26 -4.66 11.19 7.96
C GLN A 26 -3.94 10.20 7.06
N ALA A 27 -4.00 10.48 5.76
CA ALA A 27 -3.25 9.75 4.76
C ALA A 27 -1.78 9.70 5.15
N SER A 28 -1.17 8.50 5.11
CA SER A 28 0.23 8.37 5.48
C SER A 28 1.12 9.21 4.57
N PRO A 29 2.23 9.79 5.07
CA PRO A 29 3.16 10.55 4.26
C PRO A 29 3.65 9.78 3.01
N ASP A 30 3.77 8.46 3.12
CA ASP A 30 4.18 7.61 2.00
C ASP A 30 3.13 7.54 0.89
N LEU A 31 1.83 7.51 1.22
CA LEU A 31 0.75 7.58 0.23
C LEU A 31 0.76 8.93 -0.50
N ILE A 32 0.99 10.02 0.23
CA ILE A 32 1.11 11.37 -0.34
C ILE A 32 2.30 11.45 -1.30
N SER A 33 3.47 10.96 -0.88
CA SER A 33 4.67 10.88 -1.72
C SER A 33 4.42 10.04 -2.99
N LEU A 34 3.70 8.94 -2.85
CA LEU A 34 3.35 8.06 -3.97
C LEU A 34 2.41 8.75 -4.98
N ILE A 35 1.41 9.49 -4.50
CA ILE A 35 0.52 10.29 -5.35
C ILE A 35 1.34 11.33 -6.12
N ASN A 36 2.13 12.14 -5.41
CA ASN A 36 2.88 13.23 -6.03
C ASN A 36 3.94 12.73 -7.03
N SER A 37 4.54 11.57 -6.81
CA SER A 37 5.53 10.98 -7.72
C SER A 37 4.92 10.32 -8.97
N ARG A 38 3.75 9.66 -8.82
CA ARG A 38 3.10 8.94 -9.93
C ARG A 38 2.19 9.83 -10.77
N ILE A 39 1.38 10.65 -10.11
CA ILE A 39 0.37 11.49 -10.77
C ILE A 39 0.95 12.83 -11.22
N LYS A 40 1.96 13.33 -10.49
CA LYS A 40 2.68 14.58 -10.79
C LYS A 40 1.72 15.76 -11.04
N PRO A 41 0.79 16.03 -10.12
CA PRO A 41 -0.07 17.20 -10.25
C PRO A 41 0.80 18.48 -10.29
N PRO A 42 0.41 19.53 -11.06
CA PRO A 42 1.17 20.78 -11.12
C PRO A 42 1.40 21.43 -9.75
N VAL A 43 0.44 21.25 -8.84
CA VAL A 43 0.56 21.59 -7.42
C VAL A 43 0.56 20.28 -6.64
N PRO A 44 1.66 19.92 -5.94
CA PRO A 44 1.71 18.74 -5.08
C PRO A 44 0.60 18.78 -4.03
N VAL A 45 -0.07 17.64 -3.83
CA VAL A 45 -1.12 17.51 -2.81
C VAL A 45 -0.54 17.20 -1.45
N THR A 46 -1.21 17.64 -0.38
CA THR A 46 -0.92 17.28 1.01
C THR A 46 -1.99 16.36 1.61
N ALA A 47 -1.78 15.87 2.83
CA ALA A 47 -2.77 15.04 3.54
C ALA A 47 -4.04 15.82 3.92
N GLU A 48 -3.91 17.14 4.07
CA GLU A 48 -5.02 18.05 4.34
C GLU A 48 -5.90 18.24 3.10
N ASP A 49 -5.31 18.15 1.91
CA ASP A 49 -6.00 18.42 0.64
C ASP A 49 -6.90 17.28 0.16
N ILE A 50 -6.63 16.04 0.58
CA ILE A 50 -7.20 14.85 -0.08
C ILE A 50 -7.85 13.83 0.86
N PHE A 51 -8.83 13.11 0.33
CA PHE A 51 -9.26 11.83 0.87
C PHE A 51 -8.65 10.68 0.06
N ILE A 52 -8.42 9.54 0.71
CA ILE A 52 -7.92 8.31 0.07
C ILE A 52 -8.82 7.14 0.46
N ARG A 53 -9.18 6.33 -0.54
CA ARG A 53 -9.84 5.02 -0.34
C ARG A 53 -9.20 3.96 -1.22
N ALA A 54 -9.44 2.71 -0.87
CA ALA A 54 -9.10 1.57 -1.70
C ALA A 54 -10.35 0.81 -2.15
N MET A 55 -10.24 0.07 -3.24
CA MET A 55 -11.25 -0.85 -3.73
C MET A 55 -10.63 -2.16 -4.19
N TYR A 56 -11.31 -3.27 -3.93
CA TYR A 56 -11.03 -4.56 -4.54
C TYR A 56 -11.79 -4.60 -5.86
N LEU A 57 -11.08 -4.37 -6.97
CA LEU A 57 -11.70 -3.98 -8.24
C LEU A 57 -11.84 -5.15 -9.22
N ILE A 58 -10.82 -6.01 -9.31
CA ILE A 58 -10.75 -7.07 -10.32
C ILE A 58 -10.44 -8.39 -9.62
N SER A 59 -11.18 -9.44 -9.94
CA SER A 59 -10.86 -10.83 -9.60
C SER A 59 -10.91 -11.70 -10.85
N ASP A 60 -10.60 -12.99 -10.70
CA ASP A 60 -10.73 -14.01 -11.75
C ASP A 60 -12.12 -14.68 -11.79
N LYS A 61 -13.12 -14.08 -11.12
CA LYS A 61 -14.51 -14.54 -11.20
C LYS A 61 -15.15 -14.13 -12.52
N VAL A 62 -16.00 -15.00 -13.06
CA VAL A 62 -16.84 -14.69 -14.22
C VAL A 62 -17.84 -13.59 -13.84
N ASN A 63 -17.86 -12.53 -14.65
CA ASN A 63 -18.70 -11.36 -14.44
C ASN A 63 -20.12 -11.58 -15.00
N SER A 64 -21.04 -10.65 -14.70
CA SER A 64 -22.45 -10.73 -15.11
C SER A 64 -22.70 -10.72 -16.63
N TYR A 65 -21.69 -10.42 -17.44
CA TYR A 65 -21.73 -10.45 -18.91
C TYR A 65 -21.06 -11.70 -19.50
N GLY A 66 -20.56 -12.60 -18.65
CA GLY A 66 -19.89 -13.83 -19.07
C GLY A 66 -18.42 -13.64 -19.41
N GLY A 67 -17.82 -12.51 -19.02
CA GLY A 67 -16.39 -12.24 -19.19
C GLY A 67 -15.61 -12.48 -17.90
N CYS A 68 -14.33 -12.81 -18.02
CA CYS A 68 -13.43 -13.09 -16.90
C CYS A 68 -12.07 -12.43 -17.13
N PHE A 69 -11.47 -11.88 -16.08
CA PHE A 69 -10.07 -11.42 -16.12
C PHE A 69 -9.18 -12.56 -15.62
N PRO A 70 -8.59 -13.37 -16.51
CA PRO A 70 -7.75 -14.48 -16.07
C PRO A 70 -6.54 -13.96 -15.30
N GLN A 71 -6.11 -14.70 -14.28
CA GLN A 71 -5.05 -14.26 -13.36
C GLN A 71 -3.74 -13.84 -14.06
N ALA A 72 -3.43 -14.45 -15.21
CA ALA A 72 -2.27 -14.10 -16.03
C ALA A 72 -2.26 -12.65 -16.53
N GLU A 73 -3.43 -12.00 -16.64
CA GLU A 73 -3.57 -10.60 -17.09
C GLU A 73 -3.48 -9.60 -15.93
N HIS A 74 -3.59 -10.09 -14.68
CA HIS A 74 -3.66 -9.21 -13.51
C HIS A 74 -2.41 -8.34 -13.32
N PRO A 75 -1.16 -8.83 -13.52
CA PRO A 75 0.03 -7.99 -13.38
C PRO A 75 0.05 -6.80 -14.35
N LEU A 76 -0.39 -7.00 -15.60
CA LEU A 76 -0.48 -5.93 -16.60
C LEU A 76 -1.59 -4.94 -16.24
N LEU A 77 -2.76 -5.45 -15.84
CA LEU A 77 -3.88 -4.60 -15.40
C LEU A 77 -3.51 -3.70 -14.23
N ALA A 78 -2.82 -4.23 -13.21
CA ALA A 78 -2.38 -3.44 -12.08
C ALA A 78 -1.49 -2.26 -12.50
N GLN A 79 -0.67 -2.42 -13.54
CA GLN A 79 0.14 -1.33 -14.10
C GLN A 79 -0.71 -0.33 -14.87
N LEU A 80 -1.62 -0.81 -15.73
CA LEU A 80 -2.47 0.03 -16.59
C LEU A 80 -3.50 0.87 -15.80
N ILE A 81 -3.87 0.44 -14.59
CA ILE A 81 -4.82 1.16 -13.72
C ILE A 81 -4.20 2.44 -13.14
N ILE A 82 -2.89 2.47 -12.91
CA ILE A 82 -2.24 3.64 -12.31
C ILE A 82 -2.42 4.83 -13.25
N ASP A 83 -2.75 5.99 -12.66
CA ASP A 83 -3.00 7.25 -13.36
C ASP A 83 -4.28 7.27 -14.21
N SER A 84 -5.14 6.25 -14.11
CA SER A 84 -6.47 6.27 -14.75
C SER A 84 -7.48 7.11 -13.94
N PRO A 85 -8.42 7.80 -14.62
CA PRO A 85 -9.46 8.58 -13.95
C PRO A 85 -10.48 7.68 -13.25
N VAL A 86 -11.09 8.21 -12.19
CA VAL A 86 -12.22 7.59 -11.51
C VAL A 86 -13.51 8.35 -11.80
N LEU A 87 -14.52 7.65 -12.30
CA LEU A 87 -15.85 8.21 -12.59
C LEU A 87 -16.91 7.70 -11.60
N ILE A 88 -18.12 8.27 -11.70
CA ILE A 88 -19.32 7.73 -11.06
C ILE A 88 -20.20 7.12 -12.14
N GLY A 89 -20.54 5.84 -12.01
CA GLY A 89 -21.53 5.19 -12.86
C GLY A 89 -21.18 5.14 -14.35
N HIS A 90 -19.89 5.12 -14.72
CA HIS A 90 -19.43 5.21 -16.11
C HIS A 90 -19.89 6.48 -16.85
N ASN A 91 -20.29 7.53 -16.13
CA ASN A 91 -20.83 8.73 -16.74
C ASN A 91 -19.71 9.57 -17.37
N LYS A 92 -19.57 9.47 -18.69
CA LYS A 92 -18.57 10.20 -19.50
C LYS A 92 -18.97 11.64 -19.82
N GLU A 93 -20.18 12.06 -19.45
CA GLU A 93 -20.64 13.44 -19.61
C GLU A 93 -20.17 14.34 -18.46
N LYS A 94 -19.62 13.75 -17.38
CA LYS A 94 -19.07 14.47 -16.23
C LYS A 94 -17.56 14.30 -16.14
N LEU A 95 -16.91 15.28 -15.52
CA LEU A 95 -15.49 15.20 -15.20
C LEU A 95 -15.21 14.08 -14.18
N PRO A 96 -14.00 13.49 -14.20
CA PRO A 96 -13.59 12.55 -13.17
C PRO A 96 -13.62 13.15 -11.77
N VAL A 97 -13.99 12.33 -10.79
CA VAL A 97 -14.10 12.74 -9.38
C VAL A 97 -12.85 12.38 -8.57
N ALA A 98 -12.06 11.41 -9.03
CA ALA A 98 -10.84 10.96 -8.37
C ALA A 98 -9.83 10.43 -9.40
N ARG A 99 -8.64 10.05 -8.94
CA ARG A 99 -7.61 9.40 -9.79
C ARG A 99 -6.96 8.23 -9.05
N ASN A 100 -6.73 7.14 -9.78
CA ASN A 100 -6.03 5.96 -9.26
C ASN A 100 -4.53 6.20 -9.22
N PHE A 101 -3.86 5.85 -8.13
CA PHE A 101 -2.42 6.09 -7.97
C PHE A 101 -1.62 4.86 -7.52
N LYS A 102 -2.30 3.82 -7.03
CA LYS A 102 -1.67 2.58 -6.61
C LYS A 102 -2.58 1.41 -6.94
N ALA A 103 -1.98 0.29 -7.35
CA ALA A 103 -2.66 -0.99 -7.48
C ALA A 103 -1.72 -2.12 -7.05
N GLU A 104 -2.26 -3.14 -6.39
CA GLU A 104 -1.51 -4.29 -5.88
C GLU A 104 -2.31 -5.57 -6.08
N LEU A 105 -1.59 -6.65 -6.36
CA LEU A 105 -2.15 -8.00 -6.36
C LEU A 105 -2.26 -8.47 -4.91
N VAL A 106 -3.45 -8.89 -4.51
CA VAL A 106 -3.72 -9.40 -3.17
C VAL A 106 -4.54 -10.68 -3.27
N TYR A 107 -4.54 -11.48 -2.21
CA TYR A 107 -5.38 -12.67 -2.12
C TYR A 107 -6.40 -12.45 -1.00
N ARG A 108 -7.68 -12.55 -1.33
CA ARG A 108 -8.79 -12.29 -0.41
C ARG A 108 -9.93 -13.26 -0.70
N ASP A 109 -10.51 -13.85 0.34
CA ASP A 109 -11.66 -14.76 0.25
C ASP A 109 -11.44 -15.92 -0.76
N ASN A 110 -10.25 -16.51 -0.72
CA ASN A 110 -9.83 -17.59 -1.62
C ASN A 110 -9.82 -17.23 -3.11
N ALA A 111 -9.69 -15.95 -3.45
CA ALA A 111 -9.55 -15.49 -4.84
C ALA A 111 -8.42 -14.45 -4.96
N PRO A 112 -7.73 -14.38 -6.12
CA PRO A 112 -6.84 -13.28 -6.46
C PRO A 112 -7.66 -12.01 -6.73
N TRP A 113 -7.14 -10.88 -6.25
CA TRP A 113 -7.73 -9.57 -6.44
C TRP A 113 -6.69 -8.54 -6.86
N ILE A 114 -7.12 -7.55 -7.66
CA ILE A 114 -6.41 -6.28 -7.80
C ILE A 114 -7.06 -5.29 -6.85
N LYS A 115 -6.33 -4.92 -5.79
CA LYS A 115 -6.69 -3.81 -4.91
C LYS A 115 -6.16 -2.52 -5.52
N VAL A 116 -6.98 -1.48 -5.58
CA VAL A 116 -6.69 -0.20 -6.22
C VAL A 116 -6.94 0.93 -5.24
N TRP A 117 -6.01 1.87 -5.14
CA TRP A 117 -6.16 3.08 -4.34
C TRP A 117 -6.39 4.28 -5.23
N PHE A 118 -7.30 5.12 -4.79
CA PHE A 118 -7.65 6.37 -5.44
C PHE A 118 -7.75 7.49 -4.43
N TYR A 119 -7.54 8.71 -4.91
CA TYR A 119 -7.63 9.92 -4.11
C TYR A 119 -8.46 10.98 -4.82
N TRP A 120 -9.10 11.84 -4.03
CA TRP A 120 -9.81 13.03 -4.50
C TRP A 120 -9.64 14.19 -3.54
N LEU A 121 -9.90 15.40 -4.02
CA LEU A 121 -9.76 16.62 -3.24
C LEU A 121 -10.90 16.73 -2.21
N LYS A 122 -10.59 17.11 -0.97
CA LYS A 122 -11.61 17.34 0.07
C LYS A 122 -12.50 18.53 -0.29
N ASN A 123 -11.87 19.59 -0.80
CA ASN A 123 -12.51 20.89 -1.07
C ASN A 123 -13.05 21.03 -2.50
N SER A 124 -12.99 19.98 -3.33
CA SER A 124 -13.69 20.01 -4.63
C SER A 124 -15.20 19.92 -4.42
N GLU A 125 -15.96 20.35 -5.43
CA GLU A 125 -17.42 20.21 -5.43
C GLU A 125 -17.82 18.76 -5.12
N GLY A 126 -18.61 18.58 -4.06
CA GLY A 126 -19.06 17.26 -3.61
C GLY A 126 -18.01 16.37 -2.92
N GLY A 127 -16.79 16.85 -2.64
CA GLY A 127 -15.69 16.05 -2.07
C GLY A 127 -16.04 15.33 -0.76
N SER A 128 -16.57 16.05 0.22
CA SER A 128 -17.05 15.46 1.49
C SER A 128 -18.28 14.57 1.27
N SER A 129 -19.21 14.95 0.39
CA SER A 129 -20.38 14.12 0.09
C SER A 129 -19.99 12.79 -0.56
N LEU A 130 -18.98 12.78 -1.42
CA LEU A 130 -18.44 11.58 -2.03
C LEU A 130 -17.86 10.63 -0.98
N LYS A 131 -17.09 11.18 -0.02
CA LYS A 131 -16.57 10.41 1.12
C LYS A 131 -17.71 9.73 1.87
N GLU A 132 -18.72 10.49 2.28
CA GLU A 132 -19.84 9.96 3.05
C GLU A 132 -20.63 8.90 2.28
N ASN A 133 -20.81 9.08 0.96
CA ASN A 133 -21.48 8.09 0.12
C ASN A 133 -20.68 6.79 -0.03
N ILE A 134 -19.36 6.84 -0.07
CA ILE A 134 -18.50 5.63 -0.10
C ILE A 134 -18.52 4.96 1.28
N ASP A 135 -18.23 5.72 2.33
CA ASP A 135 -18.06 5.19 3.69
C ASP A 135 -19.34 4.58 4.24
N HIS A 136 -20.50 5.14 3.88
CA HIS A 136 -21.81 4.61 4.25
C HIS A 136 -22.42 3.65 3.22
N GLY A 137 -21.66 3.24 2.20
CA GLY A 137 -22.03 2.16 1.29
C GLY A 137 -23.11 2.48 0.26
N ILE A 138 -23.33 3.76 -0.06
CA ILE A 138 -24.15 4.18 -1.22
C ILE A 138 -23.43 3.82 -2.52
N TYR A 139 -22.14 4.16 -2.60
CA TYR A 139 -21.23 3.57 -3.58
C TYR A 139 -20.53 2.40 -2.90
N LYS A 140 -20.95 1.18 -3.24
CA LYS A 140 -20.50 -0.04 -2.57
C LYS A 140 -19.54 -0.87 -3.41
N GLU A 141 -19.65 -0.76 -4.73
CA GLU A 141 -18.95 -1.64 -5.67
C GLU A 141 -18.12 -0.82 -6.69
N GLY A 142 -17.14 -1.50 -7.27
CA GLY A 142 -16.24 -0.94 -8.28
C GLY A 142 -16.53 -1.48 -9.66
N SER A 143 -16.19 -0.71 -10.68
CA SER A 143 -16.27 -1.14 -12.08
C SER A 143 -15.08 -0.62 -12.89
N LEU A 144 -14.84 -1.22 -14.05
CA LEU A 144 -13.68 -0.93 -14.88
C LEU A 144 -14.13 -0.72 -16.33
N GLY A 145 -13.78 0.42 -16.90
CA GLY A 145 -13.84 0.70 -18.33
C GLY A 145 -12.49 0.41 -18.96
N PHE A 146 -12.45 -0.49 -19.95
CA PHE A 146 -11.20 -0.95 -20.55
C PHE A 146 -11.41 -1.40 -22.01
N SER A 147 -10.32 -1.66 -22.70
CA SER A 147 -10.28 -2.20 -24.06
C SER A 147 -9.35 -3.40 -24.14
N PHE A 148 -9.70 -4.36 -24.99
CA PHE A 148 -8.99 -5.62 -25.17
C PHE A 148 -9.20 -6.13 -26.60
N GLU A 149 -8.29 -6.96 -27.11
CA GLU A 149 -8.35 -7.40 -28.51
C GLU A 149 -8.94 -8.81 -28.67
N PHE A 150 -8.76 -9.67 -27.67
CA PHE A 150 -9.03 -11.10 -27.80
C PHE A 150 -9.91 -11.61 -26.66
N PRO A 151 -11.24 -11.75 -26.88
CA PRO A 151 -12.11 -12.49 -25.97
C PRO A 151 -11.94 -13.99 -26.22
N GLU A 152 -11.07 -14.64 -25.47
CA GLU A 152 -10.78 -16.07 -25.59
C GLU A 152 -11.92 -16.90 -24.99
N CYS A 153 -12.57 -17.76 -25.77
CA CYS A 153 -13.60 -18.69 -25.32
C CYS A 153 -13.02 -19.71 -24.33
N SER A 154 -13.66 -19.88 -23.17
CA SER A 154 -13.22 -20.82 -22.14
C SER A 154 -13.38 -22.31 -22.52
N ILE A 155 -14.14 -22.62 -23.58
CA ILE A 155 -14.43 -24.00 -24.01
C ILE A 155 -13.46 -24.45 -25.10
N CYS A 156 -13.25 -23.61 -26.13
CA CYS A 156 -12.46 -23.97 -27.32
C CYS A 156 -11.19 -23.14 -27.53
N SER A 157 -10.93 -22.16 -26.67
CA SER A 157 -9.77 -21.23 -26.74
C SER A 157 -9.69 -20.36 -28.00
N GLN A 158 -10.72 -20.36 -28.85
CA GLN A 158 -10.82 -19.46 -30.00
C GLN A 158 -11.44 -18.12 -29.60
N ASP A 159 -11.45 -17.15 -30.51
CA ASP A 159 -12.19 -15.90 -30.32
C ASP A 159 -13.69 -16.20 -30.16
N ILE A 160 -14.27 -15.87 -29.00
CA ILE A 160 -15.67 -16.22 -28.70
C ILE A 160 -16.64 -15.58 -29.69
N ARG A 161 -16.28 -14.44 -30.30
CA ARG A 161 -17.10 -13.74 -31.30
C ARG A 161 -17.22 -14.54 -32.61
N LYS A 162 -16.39 -15.57 -32.80
CA LYS A 162 -16.30 -16.40 -33.99
C LYS A 162 -16.66 -17.86 -33.74
N CYS A 163 -17.01 -18.23 -32.51
CA CYS A 163 -17.36 -19.61 -32.14
C CYS A 163 -18.84 -19.71 -31.74
N GLU A 164 -19.36 -20.94 -31.63
CA GLU A 164 -20.77 -21.21 -31.31
C GLU A 164 -21.10 -21.15 -29.80
N HIS A 165 -20.08 -21.03 -28.94
CA HIS A 165 -20.26 -21.06 -27.50
C HIS A 165 -20.83 -19.76 -26.95
N ILE A 166 -22.11 -19.82 -26.55
CA ILE A 166 -22.80 -18.70 -25.90
C ILE A 166 -22.45 -18.69 -24.40
N PRO A 167 -22.02 -17.54 -23.82
CA PRO A 167 -21.75 -17.42 -22.40
C PRO A 167 -22.90 -17.93 -21.51
N PHE A 168 -22.55 -18.49 -20.36
CA PHE A 168 -23.43 -19.12 -19.37
C PHE A 168 -24.11 -20.44 -19.77
N ARG A 169 -23.98 -20.90 -21.02
CA ARG A 169 -24.44 -22.25 -21.41
C ARG A 169 -23.37 -23.29 -21.12
N SER A 170 -23.79 -24.52 -20.81
CA SER A 170 -22.89 -25.66 -20.55
C SER A 170 -22.47 -26.37 -21.83
N TYR A 171 -21.19 -26.75 -21.90
CA TYR A 171 -20.60 -27.53 -22.99
C TYR A 171 -19.54 -28.48 -22.43
N LEU A 172 -19.18 -29.50 -23.20
CA LEU A 172 -17.98 -30.29 -22.91
C LEU A 172 -16.75 -29.49 -23.34
N ASP A 173 -15.81 -29.28 -22.43
CA ASP A 173 -14.52 -28.70 -22.75
C ASP A 173 -13.59 -29.69 -23.46
N GLN A 174 -12.39 -29.24 -23.83
CA GLN A 174 -11.39 -30.08 -24.50
C GLN A 174 -10.93 -31.30 -23.67
N SER A 175 -11.16 -31.29 -22.34
CA SER A 175 -10.88 -32.41 -21.44
C SER A 175 -12.07 -33.37 -21.26
N GLY A 176 -13.20 -33.09 -21.93
CA GLY A 176 -14.45 -33.85 -21.81
C GLY A 176 -15.23 -33.54 -20.55
N GLN A 177 -14.93 -32.45 -19.83
CA GLN A 177 -15.67 -32.03 -18.65
C GLN A 177 -16.75 -31.00 -19.02
N GLU A 178 -17.93 -31.14 -18.41
CA GLU A 178 -18.99 -30.15 -18.57
C GLU A 178 -18.63 -28.85 -17.84
N LYS A 179 -18.63 -27.73 -18.57
CA LYS A 179 -18.33 -26.39 -18.05
C LYS A 179 -19.25 -25.34 -18.66
N GLN A 180 -19.61 -24.32 -17.88
CA GLN A 180 -20.28 -23.14 -18.42
C GLN A 180 -19.30 -22.27 -19.20
N ALA A 181 -19.70 -21.89 -20.41
CA ALA A 181 -18.92 -21.01 -21.27
C ALA A 181 -18.83 -19.60 -20.67
N HIS A 182 -17.64 -19.03 -20.75
CA HIS A 182 -17.34 -17.61 -20.53
C HIS A 182 -16.24 -17.21 -21.50
N PHE A 183 -15.86 -15.94 -21.51
CA PHE A 183 -14.70 -15.47 -22.25
C PHE A 183 -13.68 -14.79 -21.36
N ASN A 184 -12.41 -15.11 -21.57
CA ASN A 184 -11.30 -14.47 -20.92
C ASN A 184 -10.93 -13.20 -21.69
N TYR A 185 -10.88 -12.06 -21.00
CA TYR A 185 -10.32 -10.84 -21.56
C TYR A 185 -8.81 -11.02 -21.74
N ARG A 186 -8.35 -11.24 -22.97
CA ARG A 186 -6.92 -11.35 -23.30
C ARG A 186 -6.48 -10.16 -24.11
N LYS A 187 -5.17 -9.90 -24.07
CA LYS A 187 -4.53 -8.78 -24.79
C LYS A 187 -5.20 -7.47 -24.42
N ILE A 188 -5.18 -7.16 -23.13
CA ILE A 188 -5.72 -5.91 -22.60
C ILE A 188 -4.85 -4.76 -23.10
N VAL A 189 -5.48 -3.82 -23.80
CA VAL A 189 -4.78 -2.72 -24.48
C VAL A 189 -4.64 -1.52 -23.56
N ARG A 190 -5.75 -1.14 -22.91
CA ARG A 190 -5.81 0.08 -22.10
C ARG A 190 -6.94 0.02 -21.09
N VAL A 191 -6.68 0.55 -19.90
CA VAL A 191 -7.69 0.96 -18.93
C VAL A 191 -8.10 2.40 -19.24
N LEU A 192 -9.39 2.62 -19.44
CA LEU A 192 -9.96 3.93 -19.77
C LEU A 192 -10.31 4.68 -18.49
N GLU A 193 -10.90 3.98 -17.52
CA GLU A 193 -11.34 4.53 -16.24
C GLU A 193 -11.62 3.39 -15.24
N THR A 194 -11.80 3.77 -13.98
CA THR A 194 -12.51 2.96 -12.98
C THR A 194 -13.74 3.70 -12.49
N SER A 195 -14.81 3.02 -12.14
CA SER A 195 -16.07 3.65 -11.75
C SER A 195 -16.52 3.25 -10.36
N LEU A 196 -17.00 4.23 -9.60
CA LEU A 196 -17.78 4.02 -8.38
C LEU A 196 -19.22 3.70 -8.80
N VAL A 197 -19.73 2.53 -8.40
CA VAL A 197 -21.05 2.05 -8.80
C VAL A 197 -21.82 1.51 -7.60
N TYR A 198 -23.15 1.52 -7.70
CA TYR A 198 -24.01 0.85 -6.72
C TYR A 198 -23.94 -0.68 -6.87
N ARG A 199 -23.61 -1.18 -8.07
CA ARG A 199 -23.41 -2.60 -8.37
C ARG A 199 -22.49 -2.80 -9.58
N GLY A 200 -21.41 -3.54 -9.37
CA GLY A 200 -20.42 -3.91 -10.37
C GLY A 200 -20.79 -5.19 -11.12
N ALA A 201 -20.11 -5.43 -12.24
CA ALA A 201 -20.29 -6.65 -13.03
C ALA A 201 -19.49 -7.83 -12.45
N ILE A 202 -18.33 -7.56 -11.85
CA ILE A 202 -17.50 -8.56 -11.19
C ILE A 202 -18.10 -8.79 -9.80
N PRO A 203 -18.42 -10.03 -9.40
CA PRO A 203 -18.97 -10.31 -8.08
C PRO A 203 -18.02 -9.87 -6.96
N ASP A 204 -18.58 -9.37 -5.86
CA ASP A 204 -17.89 -9.07 -4.60
C ASP A 204 -16.82 -7.97 -4.66
N THR A 205 -16.84 -7.12 -5.69
CA THR A 205 -16.06 -5.87 -5.63
C THR A 205 -16.50 -5.05 -4.42
N SER A 206 -15.57 -4.36 -3.78
CA SER A 206 -15.90 -3.60 -2.58
C SER A 206 -14.88 -2.51 -2.27
N PHE A 207 -15.33 -1.49 -1.54
CA PHE A 207 -14.45 -0.46 -0.99
C PHE A 207 -13.84 -0.85 0.35
N SER A 208 -12.72 -0.23 0.69
CA SER A 208 -12.00 -0.43 1.93
C SER A 208 -11.34 0.87 2.40
N THR A 209 -11.48 1.14 3.69
CA THR A 209 -10.70 2.15 4.42
C THR A 209 -9.33 1.61 4.84
N ASN A 210 -9.09 0.30 4.74
CA ASN A 210 -7.77 -0.27 5.00
C ASN A 210 -6.81 0.10 3.85
N LEU A 211 -6.06 1.18 4.03
CA LEU A 211 -5.15 1.72 3.03
C LEU A 211 -3.78 1.03 2.98
N GLY A 212 -3.50 0.06 3.86
CA GLY A 212 -2.32 -0.82 3.84
C GLY A 212 -1.08 -0.24 3.14
N PHE A 213 -0.27 0.52 3.87
CA PHE A 213 1.16 0.63 3.60
C PHE A 213 1.84 -0.37 4.53
N TYR A 214 2.46 -1.41 3.98
CA TYR A 214 3.24 -2.45 4.68
C TYR A 214 3.13 -2.45 6.23
N GLN A 215 1.95 -2.84 6.72
CA GLN A 215 1.80 -3.48 8.01
C GLN A 215 1.02 -4.75 7.71
N LYS A 216 1.72 -5.74 7.17
CA LYS A 216 1.38 -7.10 7.56
C LYS A 216 1.60 -7.09 9.06
N SER A 217 0.53 -7.06 9.84
CA SER A 217 0.68 -7.06 11.30
C SER A 217 1.51 -8.29 11.67
N LEU A 218 2.27 -8.23 12.76
CA LEU A 218 2.97 -9.43 13.24
C LEU A 218 1.99 -10.61 13.39
N SER A 219 0.72 -10.32 13.69
CA SER A 219 -0.39 -11.28 13.66
C SER A 219 -0.67 -11.89 12.28
N ASP A 220 -0.68 -11.11 11.19
CA ASP A 220 -0.93 -11.64 9.83
C ASP A 220 0.25 -12.50 9.34
N ILE A 221 1.48 -12.15 9.74
CA ILE A 221 2.66 -12.98 9.47
C ILE A 221 2.62 -14.27 10.30
N ASP A 222 2.18 -14.19 11.55
CA ASP A 222 2.07 -15.36 12.42
C ASP A 222 0.89 -16.27 12.03
N GLU A 223 -0.18 -15.71 11.47
CA GLU A 223 -1.31 -16.46 10.92
C GLU A 223 -0.89 -17.20 9.63
N ASP A 224 -0.22 -16.52 8.70
CA ASP A 224 0.37 -17.18 7.51
C ASP A 224 1.38 -18.27 7.88
N LYS A 225 2.23 -18.02 8.90
CA LYS A 225 3.16 -19.04 9.42
C LYS A 225 2.42 -20.23 10.05
N LYS A 226 1.35 -20.00 10.80
CA LYS A 226 0.54 -21.08 11.40
C LYS A 226 -0.13 -21.93 10.32
N VAL A 227 -0.76 -21.29 9.34
CA VAL A 227 -1.38 -21.99 8.20
C VAL A 227 -0.33 -22.81 7.45
N LEU A 228 0.86 -22.27 7.21
CA LEU A 228 1.97 -23.00 6.60
C LEU A 228 2.43 -24.21 7.43
N VAL A 229 2.58 -24.04 8.74
CA VAL A 229 2.97 -25.13 9.65
C VAL A 229 1.89 -26.22 9.70
N GLU A 230 0.62 -25.85 9.67
CA GLU A 230 -0.50 -26.80 9.64
C GLU A 230 -0.54 -27.59 8.32
N VAL A 231 -0.44 -26.90 7.17
CA VAL A 231 -0.41 -27.54 5.85
C VAL A 231 0.78 -28.50 5.72
N LEU A 232 1.99 -28.05 6.09
CA LEU A 232 3.18 -28.91 6.08
C LEU A 232 3.07 -30.06 7.10
N GLY A 233 2.43 -29.83 8.24
CA GLY A 233 2.13 -30.83 9.25
C GLY A 233 1.16 -31.91 8.77
N GLU A 234 0.13 -31.54 8.01
CA GLU A 234 -0.81 -32.47 7.38
C GLU A 234 -0.12 -33.32 6.30
N TYR A 235 0.67 -32.72 5.43
CA TYR A 235 1.44 -33.48 4.42
C TYR A 235 2.46 -34.42 5.09
N LYS A 236 3.13 -34.00 6.17
CA LYS A 236 4.02 -34.87 6.95
C LYS A 236 3.25 -36.07 7.52
N LYS A 237 2.05 -35.87 8.08
CA LYS A 237 1.20 -36.97 8.58
C LYS A 237 0.77 -37.92 7.46
N GLN A 238 0.44 -37.41 6.27
CA GLN A 238 0.05 -38.22 5.12
C GLN A 238 1.21 -39.06 4.58
N ILE A 239 2.43 -38.50 4.54
CA ILE A 239 3.65 -39.20 4.09
C ILE A 239 4.08 -40.28 5.09
N VAL A 240 4.03 -39.97 6.40
CA VAL A 240 4.44 -40.91 7.47
C VAL A 240 3.46 -42.07 7.62
N ASN A 241 2.15 -41.86 7.40
CA ASN A 241 1.14 -42.92 7.50
C ASN A 241 0.98 -43.79 6.24
N GLY A 242 1.95 -43.77 5.31
CA GLY A 242 2.00 -44.70 4.19
C GLY A 242 0.93 -44.51 3.11
N LYS A 243 0.15 -43.41 3.13
CA LYS A 243 -0.88 -43.10 2.11
C LYS A 243 -0.29 -42.37 0.89
N LYS A 244 0.78 -42.91 0.29
CA LYS A 244 1.47 -42.29 -0.87
C LYS A 244 0.56 -42.06 -2.08
N GLU A 245 -0.54 -42.80 -2.22
CA GLU A 245 -1.45 -42.71 -3.37
C GLU A 245 -2.49 -41.58 -3.30
N LYS A 246 -2.61 -40.85 -2.18
CA LYS A 246 -3.60 -39.76 -2.01
C LYS A 246 -3.00 -38.36 -1.97
N VAL A 247 -1.68 -38.22 -2.12
CA VAL A 247 -1.01 -36.92 -2.10
C VAL A 247 -0.99 -36.35 -3.51
N ASP A 248 -1.62 -35.18 -3.69
CA ASP A 248 -1.49 -34.41 -4.92
C ASP A 248 -0.10 -33.76 -4.96
N TRP A 249 0.84 -34.46 -5.59
CA TRP A 249 2.23 -34.03 -5.72
C TRP A 249 2.39 -32.72 -6.51
N LYS A 250 1.45 -32.40 -7.41
CA LYS A 250 1.48 -31.13 -8.16
C LYS A 250 1.09 -29.97 -7.24
N LYS A 251 0.04 -30.16 -6.43
CA LYS A 251 -0.37 -29.17 -5.43
C LYS A 251 0.72 -28.95 -4.39
N LEU A 252 1.34 -30.01 -3.88
CA LEU A 252 2.44 -29.90 -2.92
C LEU A 252 3.64 -29.12 -3.49
N ALA A 253 4.00 -29.36 -4.77
CA ALA A 253 5.08 -28.62 -5.42
C ALA A 253 4.76 -27.12 -5.55
N LEU A 254 3.52 -26.77 -5.91
CA LEU A 254 3.04 -25.39 -5.95
C LEU A 254 3.06 -24.72 -4.58
N ASP A 255 2.57 -25.42 -3.55
CA ASP A 255 2.56 -24.93 -2.18
C ASP A 255 4.00 -24.67 -1.67
N LEU A 256 4.94 -25.60 -1.92
CA LEU A 256 6.35 -25.46 -1.55
C LEU A 256 7.05 -24.31 -2.28
N GLU A 257 6.75 -24.11 -3.56
CA GLU A 257 7.29 -22.99 -4.34
C GLU A 257 6.78 -21.65 -3.80
N ARG A 258 5.51 -21.59 -3.38
CA ARG A 258 4.95 -20.42 -2.69
C ARG A 258 5.64 -20.15 -1.36
N VAL A 259 5.93 -21.20 -0.57
CA VAL A 259 6.70 -21.04 0.69
C VAL A 259 8.09 -20.46 0.41
N ARG A 260 8.77 -20.97 -0.63
CA ARG A 260 10.10 -20.51 -1.03
C ARG A 260 10.09 -19.02 -1.38
N GLN A 261 9.11 -18.58 -2.18
CA GLN A 261 8.98 -17.17 -2.56
C GLN A 261 8.73 -16.26 -1.34
N ILE A 262 7.84 -16.66 -0.42
CA ILE A 262 7.58 -15.92 0.83
C ILE A 262 8.85 -15.82 1.69
N LEU A 263 9.63 -16.90 1.78
CA LEU A 263 10.89 -16.90 2.54
C LEU A 263 11.94 -15.99 1.90
N GLU A 264 12.07 -16.01 0.57
CA GLU A 264 12.99 -15.13 -0.17
C GLU A 264 12.61 -13.66 -0.01
N GLU A 265 11.31 -13.31 -0.05
CA GLU A 265 10.82 -11.96 0.20
C GLU A 265 11.06 -11.53 1.66
N SER A 266 10.79 -12.41 2.62
CA SER A 266 11.05 -12.15 4.04
C SER A 266 12.54 -11.89 4.30
N GLN A 267 13.44 -12.65 3.68
CA GLN A 267 14.89 -12.43 3.77
C GLN A 267 15.32 -11.10 3.15
N LYS A 268 14.76 -10.73 1.99
CA LYS A 268 15.01 -9.42 1.38
C LYS A 268 14.55 -8.28 2.28
N LEU A 269 13.37 -8.40 2.88
CA LEU A 269 12.83 -7.41 3.83
C LEU A 269 13.69 -7.31 5.09
N GLN A 270 14.14 -8.44 5.64
CA GLN A 270 15.06 -8.45 6.79
C GLN A 270 16.36 -7.71 6.44
N LYS A 271 16.98 -8.04 5.30
CA LYS A 271 18.20 -7.36 4.85
C LYS A 271 17.98 -5.86 4.66
N PHE A 272 16.87 -5.47 4.05
CA PHE A 272 16.51 -4.06 3.86
C PHE A 272 16.30 -3.34 5.21
N SER A 273 15.66 -4.00 6.18
CA SER A 273 15.49 -3.43 7.53
C SER A 273 16.83 -3.26 8.26
N GLU A 274 17.77 -4.19 8.06
CA GLU A 274 19.12 -4.11 8.63
C GLU A 274 19.91 -2.96 7.99
N GLU A 275 19.77 -2.74 6.68
CA GLU A 275 20.36 -1.62 5.95
C GLU A 275 19.81 -0.27 6.44
N ILE A 276 18.49 -0.13 6.56
CA ILE A 276 17.85 1.09 7.11
C ILE A 276 18.32 1.33 8.54
N LEU A 277 18.34 0.29 9.38
CA LEU A 277 18.79 0.41 10.77
C LEU A 277 20.25 0.87 10.84
N ALA A 278 21.11 0.33 9.99
CA ALA A 278 22.51 0.74 9.90
C ALA A 278 22.66 2.22 9.49
N GLU A 279 21.89 2.67 8.49
CA GLU A 279 21.86 4.06 8.05
C GLU A 279 21.37 4.99 9.17
N TYR A 280 20.29 4.61 9.85
CA TYR A 280 19.72 5.38 10.95
C TYR A 280 20.71 5.52 12.11
N LYS A 281 21.39 4.44 12.51
CA LYS A 281 22.46 4.48 13.51
C LYS A 281 23.63 5.37 13.06
N ASN A 282 23.98 5.36 11.77
CA ASN A 282 25.03 6.20 11.22
C ASN A 282 24.68 7.69 11.28
N GLU A 283 23.43 8.06 11.02
CA GLU A 283 22.96 9.45 11.18
C GLU A 283 23.07 9.94 12.63
N ILE A 284 22.59 9.13 13.58
CA ILE A 284 22.70 9.40 15.02
C ILE A 284 24.18 9.62 15.40
N LYS A 285 25.07 8.76 14.90
CA LYS A 285 26.52 8.86 15.13
C LYS A 285 27.12 10.14 14.55
N LYS A 286 26.72 10.55 13.34
CA LYS A 286 27.17 11.81 12.71
C LYS A 286 26.76 13.02 13.54
N MET A 287 25.51 13.07 14.01
CA MET A 287 25.01 14.16 14.88
C MET A 287 25.78 14.22 16.21
N ALA A 288 25.99 13.07 16.87
CA ALA A 288 26.75 13.01 18.11
C ALA A 288 28.21 13.46 17.94
N ARG A 289 28.86 13.10 16.82
CA ARG A 289 30.22 13.57 16.48
C ARG A 289 30.27 15.08 16.31
N ALA A 290 29.30 15.67 15.61
CA ALA A 290 29.23 17.11 15.40
C ALA A 290 29.07 17.87 16.73
N ILE A 291 28.15 17.42 17.60
CA ILE A 291 27.95 17.99 18.93
C ILE A 291 29.22 17.87 19.78
N SER A 292 29.85 16.69 19.80
CA SER A 292 31.08 16.43 20.55
C SER A 292 32.25 17.31 20.09
N SER A 293 32.39 17.52 18.78
CA SER A 293 33.40 18.41 18.22
C SER A 293 33.21 19.86 18.64
N LEU A 294 31.98 20.36 18.67
CA LEU A 294 31.68 21.74 19.05
C LEU A 294 31.79 21.97 20.55
N LYS A 295 31.31 21.03 21.37
CA LYS A 295 31.41 21.13 22.85
C LYS A 295 32.80 20.79 23.38
N GLN A 296 33.73 20.36 22.51
CA GLN A 296 35.06 19.83 22.88
C GLN A 296 35.01 18.71 23.94
N ASP A 297 33.89 18.00 24.00
CA ASP A 297 33.63 16.94 24.99
C ASP A 297 33.31 15.63 24.28
N ARG A 298 34.16 14.63 24.48
CA ARG A 298 34.01 13.27 23.92
C ARG A 298 33.09 12.37 24.72
N SER A 299 32.71 12.76 25.94
CA SER A 299 31.84 11.96 26.82
C SER A 299 30.51 11.61 26.13
N TYR A 300 29.97 12.59 25.41
CA TYR A 300 28.69 12.49 24.72
C TYR A 300 28.73 11.53 23.53
N LEU A 301 29.77 11.63 22.69
CA LEU A 301 29.99 10.69 21.59
C LEU A 301 30.20 9.25 22.10
N ASN A 302 31.02 9.08 23.15
CA ASN A 302 31.30 7.78 23.73
C ASN A 302 30.04 7.12 24.31
N PHE A 303 29.16 7.90 24.94
CA PHE A 303 27.88 7.43 25.46
C PHE A 303 26.94 7.00 24.32
N THR A 304 26.81 7.83 23.27
CA THR A 304 25.99 7.48 22.09
C THR A 304 26.52 6.24 21.36
N GLU A 305 27.83 6.11 21.16
CA GLU A 305 28.40 4.93 20.51
C GLU A 305 28.19 3.65 21.34
N ARG A 306 28.25 3.74 22.67
CA ARG A 306 27.93 2.61 23.56
C ARG A 306 26.46 2.19 23.45
N LEU A 307 25.54 3.15 23.40
CA LEU A 307 24.11 2.87 23.18
C LEU A 307 23.88 2.24 21.81
N LEU A 308 24.41 2.82 20.73
CA LEU A 308 24.21 2.32 19.37
C LEU A 308 24.71 0.87 19.16
N ASN A 309 25.72 0.46 19.93
CA ASN A 309 26.29 -0.89 19.92
C ASN A 309 25.62 -1.86 20.92
N SER A 310 24.68 -1.40 21.74
CA SER A 310 23.93 -2.27 22.65
C SER A 310 22.98 -3.18 21.88
N LYS A 311 22.94 -4.46 22.28
CA LYS A 311 22.00 -5.46 21.74
C LYS A 311 20.57 -5.30 22.25
N ILE A 312 20.35 -4.42 23.23
CA ILE A 312 19.09 -4.30 23.97
C ILE A 312 18.25 -3.11 23.48
N LEU A 313 18.78 -2.23 22.62
CA LEU A 313 18.00 -1.09 22.14
C LEU A 313 16.88 -1.54 21.19
N SER A 314 15.67 -1.16 21.53
CA SER A 314 14.53 -1.21 20.63
C SER A 314 14.60 -0.09 19.58
N PHE A 315 13.77 -0.19 18.54
CA PHE A 315 13.66 0.89 17.55
C PHE A 315 13.07 2.17 18.15
N GLU A 316 12.15 2.06 19.12
CA GLU A 316 11.58 3.20 19.85
C GLU A 316 12.66 3.95 20.65
N ASP A 317 13.59 3.22 21.28
CA ASP A 317 14.72 3.81 21.99
C ASP A 317 15.63 4.60 21.03
N LEU A 318 15.89 4.06 19.84
CA LEU A 318 16.67 4.75 18.81
C LEU A 318 15.98 6.02 18.30
N LEU A 319 14.64 5.98 18.18
CA LEU A 319 13.85 7.13 17.76
C LEU A 319 13.88 8.25 18.81
N GLY A 320 13.74 7.87 20.09
CA GLY A 320 13.88 8.77 21.23
C GLY A 320 15.29 9.40 21.29
N LEU A 321 16.32 8.58 21.12
CA LEU A 321 17.72 9.02 21.08
C LEU A 321 17.98 10.01 19.95
N LYS A 322 17.47 9.75 18.73
CA LYS A 322 17.61 10.67 17.59
C LYS A 322 16.91 12.00 17.87
N LYS A 323 15.72 11.98 18.47
CA LYS A 323 14.97 13.21 18.81
C LYS A 323 15.73 14.08 19.81
N GLN A 324 16.28 13.48 20.86
CA GLN A 324 17.10 14.18 21.85
C GLN A 324 18.38 14.75 21.22
N LEU A 325 19.07 13.96 20.40
CA LEU A 325 20.27 14.41 19.68
C LEU A 325 19.98 15.55 18.71
N LYS A 326 18.84 15.50 18.02
CA LYS A 326 18.42 16.58 17.13
C LYS A 326 18.14 17.87 17.90
N GLN A 327 17.48 17.79 19.06
CA GLN A 327 17.24 18.95 19.92
C GLN A 327 18.54 19.58 20.42
N GLU A 328 19.51 18.76 20.85
CA GLU A 328 20.84 19.23 21.26
C GLU A 328 21.67 19.75 20.09
N PHE A 329 21.58 19.12 18.92
CA PHE A 329 22.21 19.61 17.70
C PHE A 329 21.65 20.99 17.35
N ASP A 330 20.33 21.13 17.29
CA ASP A 330 19.67 22.40 16.96
C ASP A 330 20.00 23.48 18.02
N SER A 331 20.07 23.15 19.30
CA SER A 331 20.42 24.12 20.36
C SER A 331 21.85 24.65 20.23
N VAL A 332 22.82 23.78 19.91
CA VAL A 332 24.23 24.15 19.73
C VAL A 332 24.42 24.97 18.44
N PHE A 333 23.79 24.55 17.34
CA PHE A 333 23.95 25.20 16.03
C PHE A 333 23.07 26.44 15.83
N GLN A 334 21.97 26.61 16.57
CA GLN A 334 21.20 27.87 16.59
C GLN A 334 21.86 28.95 17.46
N PHE A 335 22.70 28.58 18.43
CA PHE A 335 23.43 29.54 19.26
C PHE A 335 24.56 30.25 18.49
N GLU A 336 25.24 29.57 17.55
CA GLU A 336 26.30 30.18 16.74
C GLU A 336 25.78 31.25 15.77
N ARG A 337 24.50 31.21 15.35
CA ARG A 337 23.92 32.29 14.52
C ARG A 337 23.63 33.58 15.29
N ARG A 338 23.66 33.57 16.63
CA ARG A 338 23.40 34.77 17.44
C ARG A 338 24.66 35.50 17.94
N SER A 339 25.85 34.90 17.83
CA SER A 339 27.07 35.46 18.43
C SER A 339 28.19 35.85 17.45
N LYS A 340 27.95 35.88 16.13
CA LYS A 340 28.80 36.59 15.16
C LYS A 340 27.97 37.28 14.08
N ILE A 341 27.39 38.42 14.42
CA ILE A 341 27.30 39.53 13.46
C ILE A 341 28.55 40.37 13.71
N ILE A 342 29.66 39.95 13.11
CA ILE A 342 30.68 40.90 12.69
C ILE A 342 30.36 41.16 11.24
N LEU A 343 29.80 42.34 10.97
CA LEU A 343 29.74 42.92 9.63
C LEU A 343 31.18 42.96 9.09
N THR A 344 31.52 41.97 8.28
CA THR A 344 32.63 42.08 7.34
C THR A 344 32.02 41.81 5.98
N ASP A 345 31.97 42.87 5.18
CA ASP A 345 31.52 42.86 3.80
C ASP A 345 32.23 41.75 3.04
N PHE A 346 31.49 40.71 2.65
CA PHE A 346 31.93 39.72 1.67
C PHE A 346 31.11 39.89 0.38
N PRO A 347 31.77 40.07 -0.78
CA PRO A 347 31.12 40.41 -2.02
C PRO A 347 30.53 39.16 -2.67
N VAL A 348 29.24 38.90 -2.45
CA VAL A 348 28.51 37.83 -3.15
C VAL A 348 27.39 38.39 -4.05
N ASP A 349 27.06 39.69 -3.91
CA ASP A 349 25.94 40.29 -4.66
C ASP A 349 26.25 40.67 -6.12
N GLN A 350 27.47 40.45 -6.61
CA GLN A 350 27.81 40.80 -8.01
C GLN A 350 27.58 39.65 -9.01
N LYS A 351 27.58 38.38 -8.58
CA LYS A 351 27.42 37.24 -9.51
C LYS A 351 25.98 36.80 -9.78
N VAL A 352 25.00 37.33 -9.05
CA VAL A 352 23.58 37.00 -9.25
C VAL A 352 22.92 37.93 -10.28
N ASN A 353 23.50 39.10 -10.56
CA ASN A 353 22.97 40.04 -11.55
C ASN A 353 23.38 39.73 -13.00
N ASP A 354 24.49 39.02 -13.21
CA ASP A 354 24.95 38.66 -14.56
C ASP A 354 24.14 37.51 -15.19
N PHE A 355 23.36 36.75 -14.40
CA PHE A 355 22.50 35.68 -14.91
C PHE A 355 21.14 36.15 -15.42
N LYS A 356 20.81 37.45 -15.28
CA LYS A 356 19.52 38.01 -15.71
C LYS A 356 19.59 38.83 -17.01
N THR A 357 20.75 38.88 -17.67
CA THR A 357 20.91 39.63 -18.93
C THR A 357 21.65 38.85 -20.03
N SER A 358 21.68 37.51 -19.97
CA SER A 358 22.15 36.65 -21.08
C SER A 358 20.99 35.92 -21.76
#